data_AF-A0AB33H6N7-F1
#
_entry.id   AF-A0AB33H6N7-F1
#
_cell.length_a   1.000
_cell.length_b   1.000
_cell.length_c   1.000
_cell.angle_alpha   90.00
_cell.angle_beta   90.00
_cell.angle_gamma   90.00
#
_symmetry.space_group_name_H-M   'P 1'
#
loop_
_entity.id
_entity.type
_entity.pdbx_description
1 polymer ?
#
loop_
_entity_poly.entity_id
_entity_poly.type
_entity_poly.pdbx_seq_one_letter_code
_entity_poly.pdbx_strand_id
1 'polypeptide(L)'
;MLKLKNALTTNHVGKSPDIVKLLRIQATESHVVEFDNVDTRFNDCSNWQIMVDGERILFSTRMHERFSDMKAAVLATVAVCGNRATPSDSAMLDSAQAMMKMLDVYPSFAALAEHPKRLTN
;
A
#
# COMPACT_ATOMS: atom_id res chain seq x y z
N MET A 1 1.50 -19.88 54.74
CA MET A 1 1.84 -20.75 53.61
C MET A 1 0.73 -20.60 52.56
N LEU A 2 0.94 -19.82 51.50
CA LEU A 2 0.21 -19.97 50.23
C LEU A 2 1.14 -19.42 49.14
N LYS A 3 1.67 -20.32 48.31
CA LYS A 3 2.53 -20.01 47.17
C LYS A 3 1.64 -19.54 46.02
N LEU A 4 1.78 -18.30 45.57
CA LEU A 4 1.30 -17.88 44.26
C LEU A 4 2.46 -18.01 43.27
N LYS A 5 2.47 -19.13 42.55
CA LYS A 5 3.33 -19.37 41.39
C LYS A 5 2.71 -18.71 40.17
N ASN A 6 3.53 -17.90 39.49
CA ASN A 6 3.49 -17.44 38.11
C ASN A 6 2.23 -17.74 37.27
N ALA A 7 1.59 -16.65 36.81
CA ALA A 7 1.31 -16.50 35.39
C ALA A 7 1.99 -15.21 34.94
N LEU A 8 3.27 -15.31 34.58
CA LEU A 8 3.90 -14.35 33.68
C LEU A 8 3.12 -14.47 32.37
N THR A 9 2.11 -13.62 32.18
CA THR A 9 1.60 -13.36 30.85
C THR A 9 2.76 -12.72 30.10
N THR A 10 3.46 -13.53 29.31
CA THR A 10 4.31 -13.03 28.24
C THR A 10 3.38 -12.39 27.22
N ASN A 11 2.91 -11.18 27.53
CA ASN A 11 2.55 -10.24 26.49
C ASN A 11 3.80 -10.15 25.62
N HIS A 12 3.77 -10.82 24.47
CA HIS A 12 4.81 -10.68 23.47
C HIS A 12 4.63 -9.28 22.88
N VAL A 13 5.06 -8.27 23.64
CA VAL A 13 5.27 -6.91 23.14
C VAL A 13 6.30 -7.05 22.02
N GLY A 14 5.91 -6.75 20.78
CA GLY A 14 6.81 -6.77 19.64
C GLY A 14 6.68 -7.95 18.65
N LYS A 15 5.48 -8.50 18.44
CA LYS A 15 5.19 -9.30 17.22
C LYS A 15 3.99 -8.76 16.46
N SER A 16 4.14 -7.57 15.92
CA SER A 16 3.63 -7.27 14.58
C SER A 16 4.83 -7.43 13.63
N PRO A 17 4.73 -8.04 12.44
CA PRO A 17 5.76 -7.85 11.44
C PRO A 17 5.65 -6.39 10.98
N ASP A 18 6.21 -5.48 11.79
CA ASP A 18 6.09 -4.02 11.64
C ASP A 18 6.45 -3.57 10.22
N ILE A 19 7.32 -4.34 9.57
CA ILE A 19 7.69 -4.21 8.17
C ILE A 19 7.10 -5.36 7.35
N VAL A 20 6.23 -5.02 6.40
CA VAL A 20 5.78 -5.92 5.33
C VAL A 20 6.71 -5.73 4.13
N LYS A 21 7.52 -6.75 3.82
CA LYS A 21 8.54 -6.64 2.76
C LYS A 21 7.96 -6.32 1.39
N LEU A 22 6.83 -6.93 1.06
CA LEU A 22 6.08 -6.66 -0.15
C LEU A 22 4.59 -6.80 0.18
N LEU A 23 3.84 -5.72 0.03
CA LEU A 23 2.39 -5.73 0.15
C LEU A 23 1.80 -5.63 -1.26
N ARG A 24 1.04 -6.64 -1.67
CA ARG A 24 0.35 -6.67 -2.97
C ARG A 24 -1.14 -6.72 -2.76
N ILE A 25 -1.88 -5.88 -3.48
CA ILE A 25 -3.34 -5.81 -3.36
C ILE A 25 -3.94 -5.82 -4.76
N GLN A 26 -4.88 -6.73 -4.99
CA GLN A 26 -5.68 -6.74 -6.21
C GLN A 26 -6.73 -5.61 -6.14
N ALA A 27 -6.45 -4.48 -6.78
CA ALA A 27 -7.30 -3.29 -6.76
C ALA A 27 -8.50 -3.42 -7.71
N THR A 28 -8.28 -3.95 -8.91
CA THR A 28 -9.32 -4.28 -9.91
C THR A 28 -9.06 -5.67 -10.48
N GLU A 29 -9.75 -6.11 -11.54
CA GLU A 29 -9.45 -7.42 -12.16
C GLU A 29 -8.06 -7.46 -12.79
N SER A 30 -7.60 -6.35 -13.39
CA SER A 30 -6.30 -6.27 -14.06
C SER A 30 -5.22 -5.54 -13.25
N HIS A 31 -5.60 -4.72 -12.26
CA HIS A 31 -4.66 -3.87 -11.54
C HIS A 31 -4.23 -4.47 -10.20
N VAL A 32 -2.92 -4.63 -10.02
CA VAL A 32 -2.28 -4.98 -8.76
C VAL A 32 -1.46 -3.79 -8.28
N VAL A 33 -1.73 -3.33 -7.04
CA VAL A 33 -0.93 -2.30 -6.39
C VAL A 33 0.08 -2.96 -5.47
N GLU A 34 1.33 -2.52 -5.56
CA GLU A 34 2.46 -3.09 -4.84
C GLU A 34 3.17 -2.01 -4.03
N PHE A 35 3.57 -2.37 -2.83
CA PHE A 35 4.33 -1.52 -1.92
C PHE A 35 5.51 -2.29 -1.36
N ASP A 36 6.70 -1.68 -1.44
CA ASP A 36 7.93 -2.27 -0.94
C ASP A 36 8.25 -1.77 0.46
N ASN A 37 8.65 -2.70 1.33
CA ASN A 37 9.10 -2.44 2.71
C ASN A 37 8.17 -1.47 3.47
N VAL A 38 6.89 -1.82 3.51
CA VAL A 38 5.87 -1.05 4.23
C VAL A 38 6.14 -1.10 5.73
N ASP A 39 6.45 0.03 6.37
CA ASP A 39 6.48 0.16 7.82
C ASP A 39 5.13 0.67 8.32
N THR A 40 4.36 -0.23 8.94
CA THR A 40 3.00 0.09 9.40
C THR A 40 2.98 0.98 10.65
N ARG A 41 4.10 1.10 11.37
CA ARG A 41 4.22 1.98 12.55
C ARG A 41 4.44 3.42 12.15
N PHE A 42 5.31 3.65 11.16
CA PHE A 42 5.62 4.99 10.65
C PHE A 42 4.70 5.41 9.50
N ASN A 43 3.88 4.48 9.01
CA ASN A 43 2.93 4.67 7.92
C ASN A 43 3.64 5.18 6.65
N ASP A 44 4.71 4.48 6.28
CA ASP A 44 5.53 4.76 5.11
C ASP A 44 5.93 3.47 4.36
N CYS A 45 6.48 3.65 3.16
CA CYS A 45 7.04 2.58 2.35
C CYS A 45 8.30 3.06 1.62
N SER A 46 9.12 2.14 1.13
CA SER A 46 10.29 2.49 0.33
C SER A 46 9.97 2.77 -1.13
N ASN A 47 8.91 2.16 -1.67
CA ASN A 47 8.50 2.33 -3.06
C ASN A 47 7.06 1.83 -3.24
N TRP A 48 6.42 2.25 -4.33
CA TRP A 48 5.12 1.74 -4.74
C TRP A 48 4.99 1.69 -6.27
N GLN A 49 4.21 0.74 -6.77
CA GLN A 49 3.93 0.60 -8.19
C GLN A 49 2.55 -0.02 -8.45
N ILE A 50 2.04 0.20 -9.66
CA ILE A 50 0.80 -0.37 -10.16
C ILE A 50 1.14 -1.20 -11.39
N MET A 51 0.83 -2.48 -11.29
CA MET A 51 0.98 -3.47 -12.34
C MET A 51 -0.38 -3.69 -13.01
N VAL A 52 -0.40 -3.69 -14.34
CA VAL A 52 -1.58 -4.01 -15.16
C VAL A 52 -1.19 -5.14 -16.11
N ASP A 53 -1.86 -6.28 -16.00
CA ASP A 53 -1.61 -7.48 -16.82
C ASP A 53 -0.12 -7.91 -16.85
N GLY A 54 0.61 -7.67 -15.75
CA GLY A 54 2.02 -8.00 -15.60
C GLY A 54 2.99 -6.89 -16.02
N GLU A 55 2.51 -5.79 -16.59
CA GLU A 55 3.31 -4.63 -16.96
C GLU A 55 3.24 -3.52 -15.91
N ARG A 56 4.36 -2.83 -15.67
CA ARG A 56 4.41 -1.71 -14.73
C ARG A 56 3.99 -0.41 -15.41
N ILE A 57 2.85 0.15 -15.00
CA ILE A 57 2.25 1.33 -15.63
C ILE A 57 2.53 2.62 -14.87
N LEU A 58 2.32 2.62 -13.55
CA LEU A 58 2.56 3.78 -12.70
C LEU A 58 3.44 3.36 -11.51
N PHE A 59 4.46 4.15 -11.18
CA PHE A 59 5.39 3.81 -10.11
C PHE A 59 6.03 5.04 -9.51
N SER A 60 6.50 4.90 -8.28
CA SER A 60 7.32 5.94 -7.66
C SER A 60 8.77 5.90 -8.12
N THR A 61 9.36 7.08 -8.17
CA THR A 61 10.82 7.26 -8.32
C THR A 61 11.50 7.59 -7.00
N ARG A 62 10.75 7.64 -5.90
CA ARG A 62 11.25 7.99 -4.56
C ARG A 62 11.65 6.72 -3.80
N MET A 63 12.63 6.87 -2.91
CA MET A 63 13.17 5.78 -2.08
C MET A 63 12.45 5.62 -0.72
N HIS A 64 11.63 6.59 -0.37
CA HIS A 64 10.86 6.60 0.88
C HIS A 64 9.69 7.59 0.75
N GLU A 65 8.49 7.13 1.07
CA GLU A 65 7.28 7.94 1.02
C GLU A 65 6.35 7.63 2.17
N ARG A 66 5.85 8.68 2.82
CA ARG A 66 4.72 8.57 3.74
C ARG A 66 3.44 8.30 2.96
N PHE A 67 2.51 7.62 3.59
CA PHE A 67 1.20 7.33 3.01
C PHE A 67 0.50 8.59 2.46
N SER A 68 0.58 9.71 3.18
CA SER A 68 -0.01 10.99 2.76
C SER A 68 0.64 11.57 1.51
N ASP A 69 1.96 11.46 1.40
CA ASP A 69 2.73 12.00 0.28
C ASP A 69 2.49 11.19 -0.98
N MET A 70 2.45 9.86 -0.84
CA MET A 70 2.03 8.94 -1.89
C MET A 70 0.60 9.26 -2.35
N LYS A 71 -0.36 9.40 -1.44
CA LYS A 71 -1.75 9.75 -1.79
C LYS A 71 -1.83 11.07 -2.56
N ALA A 72 -1.06 12.07 -2.14
CA ALA A 72 -0.97 13.35 -2.85
C ALA A 72 -0.34 13.20 -4.25
N ALA A 73 0.69 12.36 -4.39
CA ALA A 73 1.33 12.08 -5.69
C ALA A 73 0.36 11.38 -6.66
N VAL A 74 -0.40 10.39 -6.19
CA VAL A 74 -1.41 9.71 -7.02
C VAL A 74 -2.51 10.69 -7.43
N LEU A 75 -3.00 11.54 -6.52
CA LEU A 75 -3.99 12.57 -6.83
C LEU A 75 -3.47 13.56 -7.89
N ALA A 76 -2.19 13.95 -7.80
CA ALA A 76 -1.57 14.80 -8.82
C ALA A 76 -1.53 14.12 -10.19
N THR A 77 -1.23 12.81 -10.25
CA THR A 77 -1.30 12.03 -11.50
C THR A 77 -2.71 12.03 -12.10
N VAL A 78 -3.75 11.84 -11.28
CA VAL A 78 -5.15 11.92 -11.75
C VAL A 78 -5.42 13.29 -12.39
N ALA A 79 -4.99 14.39 -11.75
CA ALA A 79 -5.20 15.74 -12.27
C ALA A 79 -4.43 15.99 -13.58
N VAL A 80 -3.20 15.50 -13.68
CA VAL A 80 -2.34 15.68 -14.86
C VAL A 80 -2.82 14.87 -16.05
N CYS A 81 -3.18 13.61 -15.83
CA CYS A 81 -3.60 12.69 -16.91
C CYS A 81 -5.08 12.85 -17.28
N GLY A 82 -5.93 13.36 -16.39
CA GLY A 82 -7.37 13.52 -16.62
C GLY A 82 -7.79 14.38 -17.82
N ASN A 83 -6.87 15.21 -18.34
CA ASN A 83 -7.11 16.10 -19.47
C ASN A 83 -6.22 15.79 -20.69
N ARG A 84 -5.53 14.63 -20.71
CA ARG A 84 -4.57 14.26 -21.76
C ARG A 84 -5.09 13.11 -22.61
N ALA A 85 -4.59 13.03 -23.85
CA ALA A 85 -5.15 12.18 -24.90
C ALA A 85 -4.25 11.02 -25.37
N THR A 86 -3.05 10.85 -24.80
CA THR A 86 -2.19 9.74 -25.23
C THR A 86 -2.64 8.43 -24.59
N PRO A 87 -2.48 7.27 -25.26
CA PRO A 87 -2.78 5.96 -24.65
C PRO A 87 -2.04 5.73 -23.32
N SER A 88 -0.82 6.25 -23.20
CA SER A 88 -0.03 6.19 -21.96
C SER A 88 -0.67 7.01 -20.85
N ASP A 89 -1.11 8.25 -21.14
CA ASP A 89 -1.80 9.08 -20.14
C ASP A 89 -3.09 8.42 -19.66
N SER A 90 -3.86 7.80 -20.56
CA SER A 90 -5.08 7.07 -20.20
C SER A 90 -4.78 5.88 -19.29
N ALA A 91 -3.76 5.07 -19.61
CA ALA A 91 -3.37 3.93 -18.77
C ALA A 91 -2.89 4.37 -17.38
N MET A 92 -2.11 5.47 -17.30
CA MET A 92 -1.69 6.07 -16.04
C MET A 92 -2.87 6.63 -15.24
N LEU A 93 -3.86 7.25 -15.91
CA LEU A 93 -5.07 7.75 -15.28
C LEU A 93 -5.89 6.63 -14.66
N ASP A 94 -6.17 5.57 -15.43
CA ASP A 94 -6.93 4.41 -14.96
C ASP A 94 -6.23 3.75 -13.77
N SER A 95 -4.90 3.63 -13.84
CA SER A 95 -4.07 3.11 -12.76
C SER A 95 -4.15 3.98 -11.50
N ALA A 96 -3.98 5.30 -11.63
CA ALA A 96 -4.06 6.23 -10.53
C ALA A 96 -5.45 6.23 -9.88
N GLN A 97 -6.53 6.16 -10.67
CA GLN A 97 -7.89 6.06 -10.17
C GLN A 97 -8.15 4.74 -9.42
N ALA A 98 -7.62 3.61 -9.91
CA ALA A 98 -7.71 2.33 -9.21
C ALA A 98 -7.06 2.40 -7.83
N MET A 99 -5.86 2.98 -7.74
CA MET A 99 -5.18 3.19 -6.46
C MET A 99 -5.93 4.19 -5.56
N MET A 100 -6.40 5.33 -6.08
CA MET A 100 -7.15 6.32 -5.27
C MET A 100 -8.40 5.74 -4.62
N LYS A 101 -9.20 4.94 -5.36
CA LYS A 101 -10.38 4.27 -4.81
C LYS A 101 -10.03 3.42 -3.59
N MET A 102 -8.88 2.75 -3.61
CA MET A 102 -8.38 2.00 -2.47
C MET A 102 -7.92 2.94 -1.34
N LEU A 103 -7.12 3.96 -1.64
CA LEU A 103 -6.60 4.91 -0.63
C LEU A 103 -7.67 5.80 0.01
N ASP A 104 -8.85 5.92 -0.59
CA ASP A 104 -10.00 6.63 0.01
C ASP A 104 -10.74 5.80 1.05
N VAL A 105 -10.68 4.46 0.94
CA VAL A 105 -11.32 3.54 1.88
C VAL A 105 -10.37 3.12 3.00
N TYR A 106 -9.07 2.97 2.69
CA TYR A 106 -8.06 2.48 3.63
C TYR A 106 -7.08 3.61 3.97
N PRO A 107 -7.18 4.25 5.16
CA PRO A 107 -6.47 5.50 5.46
C PRO A 107 -5.00 5.33 5.90
N SER A 108 -4.47 4.11 5.88
CA SER A 108 -3.09 3.82 6.30
C SER A 108 -2.57 2.53 5.69
N PHE A 109 -1.27 2.34 5.72
CA PHE A 109 -0.63 1.07 5.35
C PHE A 109 -1.04 -0.09 6.26
N ALA A 110 -1.28 0.15 7.54
CA ALA A 110 -1.82 -0.87 8.44
C ALA A 110 -3.20 -1.35 7.96
N ALA A 111 -4.07 -0.42 7.55
CA ALA A 111 -5.38 -0.77 6.97
C ALA A 111 -5.25 -1.50 5.63
N LEU A 112 -4.29 -1.11 4.78
CA LEU A 112 -4.00 -1.82 3.53
C LEU A 112 -3.42 -3.23 3.76
N ALA A 113 -2.65 -3.43 4.83
CA ALA A 113 -2.13 -4.76 5.16
C ALA A 113 -3.23 -5.76 5.52
N GLU A 114 -4.38 -5.28 6.00
CA GLU A 114 -5.58 -6.08 6.31
C GLU A 114 -6.58 -6.12 5.14
N HIS A 115 -6.20 -5.64 3.94
CA HIS A 115 -7.10 -5.59 2.79
C HIS A 115 -7.57 -7.00 2.39
N PRO A 116 -8.87 -7.24 2.16
CA PRO A 116 -9.42 -8.59 1.91
C PRO A 116 -8.92 -9.20 0.59
N LYS A 117 -8.54 -8.36 -0.37
CA LYS A 117 -7.89 -8.77 -1.63
C LYS A 117 -6.36 -8.66 -1.60
N ARG A 118 -5.76 -8.67 -0.42
CA ARG A 118 -4.32 -8.78 -0.29
C ARG A 118 -3.88 -10.12 -0.86
N LEU A 119 -2.89 -10.09 -1.74
CA LEU A 119 -2.29 -11.29 -2.30
C LEU A 119 -1.22 -11.78 -1.33
N THR A 120 -1.37 -13.00 -0.85
CA THR A 120 -0.35 -13.70 -0.07
C THR A 120 0.44 -14.58 -1.02
N ASN A 121 1.70 -14.24 -1.25
CA ASN A 121 2.65 -15.16 -1.88
C ASN A 121 3.12 -16.20 -0.87
#